data_AF-A0A9D6PLH0-F1
#
_entry.id   AF-A0A9D6PLH0-F1
#
_cell.length_a   1.000
_cell.length_b   1.000
_cell.length_c   1.000
_cell.angle_alpha   90.00
_cell.angle_beta   90.00
_cell.angle_gamma   90.00
#
_symmetry.space_group_name_H-M   'P 1'
#
loop_
_entity.id
_entity.type
_entity.pdbx_description
1 polymer ?
#
loop_
_entity_poly.entity_id
_entity_poly.type
_entity_poly.pdbx_seq_one_letter_code
_entity_poly.pdbx_strand_id
1 'polypeptide(L)' 'MKRNLTELAVAYVKVIERIERTADPEQLRELEEERVMRHNQFADALKAVGIRYKDREHVTRIAFRIAKDEL' A
#
# COMPACT_ATOMS: atom_id res chain seq x y z
N MET A 1 4.44 -16.16 6.28
CA MET A 1 3.86 -14.89 6.81
C MET A 1 4.59 -13.64 6.31
N LYS A 2 5.91 -13.49 6.46
CA LYS A 2 6.65 -12.30 5.98
C LYS A 2 6.49 -12.00 4.47
N ARG A 3 6.55 -13.04 3.63
CA ARG A 3 6.43 -12.91 2.16
C ARG A 3 5.13 -12.22 1.71
N ASN A 4 4.01 -12.60 2.35
CA ASN A 4 2.70 -12.00 2.09
C ASN A 4 2.65 -10.50 2.49
N LEU A 5 3.28 -10.12 3.60
CA LEU A 5 3.32 -8.71 4.03
C LEU A 5 4.08 -7.82 3.04
N THR A 6 5.22 -8.33 2.56
CA THR A 6 6.02 -7.65 1.53
C THR A 6 5.27 -7.51 0.22
N GLU A 7 4.64 -8.57 -0.26
CA GLU A 7 3.87 -8.55 -1.51
C GLU A 7 2.73 -7.53 -1.46
N LEU A 8 2.02 -7.46 -0.32
CA LEU A 8 0.98 -6.47 -0.07
C LEU A 8 1.54 -5.04 -0.01
N ALA A 9 2.70 -4.83 0.64
CA ALA A 9 3.36 -3.53 0.69
C ALA A 9 3.74 -3.04 -0.72
N VAL A 10 4.37 -3.90 -1.53
CA VAL A 10 4.80 -3.59 -2.90
C VAL A 10 3.58 -3.31 -3.79
N ALA A 11 2.53 -4.13 -3.71
CA ALA A 11 1.30 -3.90 -4.47
C ALA A 11 0.65 -2.56 -4.11
N TYR A 12 0.62 -2.21 -2.83
CA TYR A 12 0.07 -0.93 -2.38
C TYR A 12 0.89 0.26 -2.87
N VAL A 13 2.22 0.20 -2.75
CA VAL A 13 3.13 1.26 -3.23
C VAL A 13 3.01 1.44 -4.75
N LYS A 14 2.96 0.35 -5.53
CA LYS A 14 2.81 0.43 -6.98
C LYS A 14 1.56 1.19 -7.42
N VAL A 15 0.44 1.03 -6.71
CA VAL A 15 -0.79 1.78 -7.03
C VAL A 15 -0.60 3.26 -6.74
N ILE A 16 0.05 3.62 -5.62
CA ILE A 16 0.37 5.02 -5.30
C ILE A 16 1.25 5.64 -6.39
N GLU A 17 2.32 4.95 -6.81
CA GLU A 17 3.21 5.44 -7.87
C GLU A 17 2.51 5.56 -9.23
N ARG A 18 1.53 4.70 -9.51
CA ARG A 18 0.70 4.80 -10.73
C ARG A 18 -0.20 6.04 -10.68
N ILE A 19 -0.83 6.31 -9.54
CA ILE A 19 -1.67 7.51 -9.34
C ILE A 19 -0.86 8.77 -9.62
N GLU A 20 0.37 8.87 -9.09
CA GLU A 20 1.24 10.03 -9.31
C GLU A 20 1.62 10.26 -10.78
N ARG A 21 1.53 9.23 -11.62
CA ARG A 21 1.89 9.28 -13.05
C ARG A 21 0.69 9.33 -13.98
N THR A 22 -0.53 9.12 -13.48
CA THR A 22 -1.75 9.12 -14.30
C THR A 22 -2.34 10.53 -14.34
N ALA A 23 -2.53 11.07 -15.54
CA ALA A 23 -3.23 12.34 -15.78
C ALA A 23 -4.71 12.16 -16.15
N ASP A 24 -5.10 10.94 -16.54
CA ASP A 24 -6.47 10.63 -16.94
C ASP A 24 -7.40 10.53 -15.72
N PRO A 25 -8.49 11.32 -15.66
CA PRO A 25 -9.35 11.40 -14.48
C PRO A 25 -10.19 10.14 -14.24
N GLU A 26 -10.56 9.40 -15.28
CA GLU A 26 -11.32 8.16 -15.13
C GLU A 26 -10.42 7.06 -14.56
N GLN A 27 -9.22 6.90 -15.11
CA GLN A 27 -8.22 5.98 -14.63
C GLN A 27 -7.74 6.36 -13.21
N LEU A 28 -7.64 7.65 -12.87
CA LEU A 28 -7.34 8.10 -11.51
C LEU A 28 -8.40 7.63 -10.52
N ARG A 29 -9.68 7.67 -10.89
CA ARG A 29 -10.77 7.20 -10.02
C ARG A 29 -10.63 5.71 -9.73
N GLU A 30 -10.41 4.90 -10.76
CA GLU A 30 -10.21 3.45 -10.60
C GLU A 30 -8.97 3.13 -9.75
N LEU A 31 -7.88 3.87 -9.94
CA LEU A 31 -6.66 3.70 -9.15
C LEU A 31 -6.84 4.12 -7.68
N GLU A 32 -7.63 5.16 -7.39
CA GLU A 32 -7.95 5.55 -6.02
C GLU A 32 -8.80 4.48 -5.31
N GLU A 33 -9.74 3.84 -6.01
CA GLU A 33 -10.50 2.69 -5.50
C GLU A 33 -9.57 1.51 -5.19
N GLU A 34 -8.67 1.17 -6.12
CA GLU A 34 -7.67 0.13 -5.89
C GLU A 34 -6.76 0.49 -4.71
N ARG A 35 -6.34 1.75 -4.60
CA ARG A 35 -5.48 2.23 -3.50
C ARG A 35 -6.14 2.01 -2.14
N VAL A 36 -7.43 2.27 -2.01
CA VAL A 36 -8.18 2.02 -0.76
C VAL A 36 -8.24 0.52 -0.46
N MET A 37 -8.51 -0.32 -1.47
CA MET A 37 -8.51 -1.77 -1.30
C MET A 37 -7.16 -2.31 -0.82
N ARG A 38 -6.07 -1.94 -1.50
CA ARG A 38 -4.70 -2.36 -1.15
C ARG A 38 -4.28 -1.83 0.23
N HIS A 39 -4.65 -0.60 0.57
CA HIS A 39 -4.42 -0.03 1.88
C HIS A 39 -5.04 -0.91 2.98
N ASN A 40 -6.31 -1.28 2.84
CA ASN A 40 -7.01 -2.11 3.82
C ASN A 40 -6.36 -3.49 3.94
N GLN A 41 -6.06 -4.15 2.82
CA GLN A 41 -5.39 -5.45 2.82
C GLN A 41 -4.04 -5.39 3.56
N PHE A 42 -3.24 -4.37 3.30
CA PHE A 42 -1.95 -4.20 3.96
C PHE A 42 -2.11 -3.85 5.45
N ALA A 43 -3.05 -2.98 5.80
CA ALA A 43 -3.34 -2.62 7.18
C ALA A 43 -3.81 -3.82 8.02
N ASP A 44 -4.64 -4.69 7.46
CA ASP A 44 -5.08 -5.92 8.12
C ASP A 44 -3.93 -6.93 8.25
N ALA A 45 -3.06 -7.03 7.25
CA ALA A 45 -1.84 -7.82 7.37
C ALA A 45 -0.91 -7.31 8.48
N LEU A 46 -0.74 -5.98 8.63
CA LEU A 46 0.02 -5.38 9.74
C LEU A 46 -0.57 -5.76 11.10
N LYS A 47 -1.89 -5.67 11.26
CA LYS A 47 -2.58 -6.09 12.49
C LYS A 47 -2.36 -7.57 12.79
N ALA A 48 -2.48 -8.43 11.78
CA ALA A 48 -2.33 -9.88 11.94
C ALA A 48 -0.93 -10.30 12.41
N VAL A 49 0.10 -9.52 12.08
CA VAL A 49 1.48 -9.75 12.54
C VAL A 49 1.87 -8.92 13.76
N GLY A 50 0.94 -8.15 14.34
CA GLY A 50 1.16 -7.35 15.55
C GLY A 50 1.92 -6.04 15.32
N ILE A 51 2.06 -5.56 14.09
CA ILE A 51 2.68 -4.26 13.80
C ILE A 51 1.65 -3.16 14.04
N ARG A 52 1.95 -2.27 14.99
CA ARG A 52 1.10 -1.11 15.29
C ARG A 52 1.36 0.03 14.31
N TYR A 53 0.29 0.67 13.87
CA TYR A 53 0.32 1.92 13.13
C TYR A 53 -0.63 2.93 13.77
N LYS A 54 -0.43 4.22 13.46
CA LYS A 54 -1.14 5.32 14.13
C LYS A 54 -2.31 5.82 13.31
N ASP A 55 -2.10 5.91 12.00
CA ASP A 55 -2.99 6.55 11.04
C ASP A 55 -2.65 6.04 9.63
N ARG A 56 -3.43 6.51 8.65
CA ARG A 56 -3.29 6.12 7.25
C ARG A 56 -1.90 6.45 6.68
N GLU A 57 -1.35 7.61 7.02
CA GLU A 57 -0.03 8.05 6.55
C GLU A 57 1.07 7.17 7.13
N HIS A 58 0.95 6.78 8.40
CA HIS A 58 1.88 5.85 9.02
C HIS A 58 1.88 4.48 8.32
N VAL A 59 0.70 3.94 7.95
CA VAL A 59 0.60 2.70 7.16
C VAL A 59 1.34 2.84 5.82
N THR A 60 1.11 3.94 5.09
CA THR A 60 1.79 4.22 3.83
C THR A 60 3.31 4.29 4.00
N ARG A 61 3.81 4.97 5.03
CA ARG A 61 5.24 5.02 5.34
C ARG A 61 5.84 3.64 5.63
N ILE A 62 5.11 2.78 6.35
CA ILE A 62 5.54 1.40 6.59
C ILE A 62 5.59 0.62 5.27
N ALA A 63 4.58 0.76 4.40
CA ALA A 63 4.56 0.10 3.10
C ALA A 63 5.78 0.49 2.25
N PHE A 64 6.08 1.79 2.14
CA PHE A 64 7.26 2.27 1.42
C PHE A 64 8.58 1.75 2.00
N ARG A 65 8.70 1.67 3.33
CA ARG A 65 9.90 1.12 3.98
C ARG A 65 10.08 -0.37 3.64
N ILE A 66 9.01 -1.16 3.73
CA ILE A 66 9.06 -2.60 3.42
C ILE A 66 9.34 -2.82 1.94
N ALA A 67 8.69 -2.06 1.05
CA ALA A 67 8.90 -2.20 -0.40
C ALA A 67 10.32 -1.80 -0.83
N LYS A 68 10.94 -0.83 -0.16
CA LYS A 68 12.31 -0.39 -0.43
C LYS A 68 13.38 -1.40 0.04
N ASP A 69 13.11 -2.18 1.07
CA ASP A 69 14.05 -3.20 1.57
C ASP A 69 14.18 -4.41 0.61
N GLU A 70 13.28 -4.52 -0.38
CA GLU A 70 13.22 -5.63 -1.35
C GLU A 70 13.62 -5.21 -2.79
N LEU A 71 13.88 -3.92 -3.01
CA LEU A 71 14.34 -3.34 -4.29
C LEU A 71 15.84 -3.05 -4.24
#